data_AF-A0A3R6KT65-F1
#
_entry.id   AF-A0A3R6KT65-F1
#
_cell.length_a   1.000
_cell.length_b   1.000
_cell.length_c   1.000
_cell.angle_alpha   90.00
_cell.angle_beta   90.00
_cell.angle_gamma   90.00
#
_symmetry.space_group_name_H-M   'P 1'
#
loop_
_entity.id
_entity.type
_entity.pdbx_description
1 polymer ?
#
loop_
_entity_poly.entity_id
_entity_poly.type
_entity_poly.pdbx_seq_one_letter_code
_entity_poly.pdbx_strand_id
1 'polypeptide(L)'
;MATGFSVMDALNKNSKAGVDESPRARFRTKDISIFKMYRNKLNFYDLADIEELAGDILMYGLKQNLEVVFEPNEQGEYRIVAGERRWLALKHLVEQGYKDFEIATCKLTTPQDEDEEQVEIIIANAYRTKSLKDVIEEEQRLKACLERMKTDGKKIKGYDLQSGRLRDVIASMLKMSKTKIAQIESVNNNLIPEFREELNNERLTFSAAYELSGMSPEMQQEALAKYKESGELSYTEIKDMKSPQKPEQEQDAAGQQDTVSDSDTTGQQSSENSMNPPEEKKAGDDYETPHPEGITSICYSCTEYETCNVKTGTCTSCDQYKNRAEAYKTDEQRYNEEQDAIDRETKKKLREQAEEEKMNNLPSDTQENGQKVHHIKLGATFFEEVASGEKTFELRKNDRGYKKGDILEMMEFKDGKNTGRTVRVLVTYILEEFAGLEDGYCIMATSLMKEDAE
;
A
#
# COMPACT_ATOMS: atom_id res chain seq x y z
N MET A 1 2.78 39.32 -28.48
CA MET A 1 1.31 39.20 -28.32
C MET A 1 0.97 39.69 -26.92
N ALA A 2 0.17 40.75 -26.82
CA ALA A 2 -0.17 41.38 -25.55
C ALA A 2 -1.12 40.46 -24.78
N THR A 3 -0.69 39.98 -23.61
CA THR A 3 -1.53 39.30 -22.63
C THR A 3 -2.59 40.28 -22.16
N GLY A 4 -3.84 40.04 -22.54
CA GLY A 4 -4.98 40.89 -22.23
C GLY A 4 -5.18 40.99 -20.72
N PHE A 5 -4.89 42.17 -20.16
CA PHE A 5 -5.28 42.52 -18.80
C PHE A 5 -6.81 42.63 -18.76
N SER A 6 -7.49 41.65 -18.15
CA SER A 6 -8.94 41.67 -18.01
C SER A 6 -9.34 42.57 -16.84
N VAL A 7 -10.46 43.29 -16.97
CA VAL A 7 -11.08 44.05 -15.87
C VAL A 7 -11.39 43.12 -14.67
N MET A 8 -11.59 41.82 -14.91
CA MET A 8 -11.76 40.82 -13.87
C MET A 8 -10.47 40.56 -13.07
N ASP A 9 -9.28 40.64 -13.68
CA ASP A 9 -8.00 40.49 -12.97
C ASP A 9 -7.73 41.67 -12.04
N ALA A 10 -8.13 42.88 -12.46
CA ALA A 10 -8.07 44.08 -11.64
C ALA A 10 -9.09 44.06 -10.49
N LEU A 11 -10.30 43.53 -10.72
CA LEU A 11 -11.30 43.30 -9.69
C LEU A 11 -10.85 42.21 -8.70
N ASN A 12 -10.16 41.16 -9.15
CA ASN A 12 -9.65 40.09 -8.29
C ASN A 12 -8.50 40.58 -7.40
N LYS A 13 -7.60 41.43 -7.93
CA LYS A 13 -6.58 42.13 -7.13
C LYS A 13 -7.17 43.09 -6.09
N ASN A 14 -8.18 43.88 -6.47
CA ASN A 14 -8.86 44.79 -5.54
C ASN A 14 -9.77 44.07 -4.52
N SER A 15 -10.26 42.87 -4.86
CA SER A 15 -11.03 42.03 -3.93
C SER A 15 -10.15 41.30 -2.91
N LYS A 16 -8.88 41.04 -3.25
CA LYS A 16 -7.85 40.48 -2.35
C LYS A 16 -7.21 41.55 -1.44
N ALA A 17 -7.13 42.80 -1.90
CA ALA A 17 -6.59 43.93 -1.14
C ALA A 17 -7.53 44.34 0.02
N GLY A 18 -7.47 43.61 1.13
CA GLY A 18 -8.23 43.90 2.35
C GLY A 18 -8.97 42.71 2.95
N VAL A 19 -8.80 41.50 2.40
CA VAL A 19 -9.31 40.29 3.05
C VAL A 19 -8.40 39.96 4.22
N ASP A 20 -8.93 40.07 5.44
CA ASP A 20 -8.27 39.52 6.61
C ASP A 20 -8.26 37.99 6.50
N GLU A 21 -7.12 37.45 6.10
CA GLU A 21 -6.84 36.01 5.99
C GLU A 21 -6.42 35.38 7.34
N SER A 22 -6.67 36.06 8.45
CA SER A 22 -6.52 35.43 9.77
C SER A 22 -7.39 34.17 9.86
N PRO A 23 -6.87 33.07 10.42
CA PRO A 23 -7.65 31.87 10.67
C PRO A 23 -8.86 32.21 11.54
N ARG A 24 -10.05 31.88 11.05
CA ARG A 24 -11.33 32.13 11.73
C ARG A 24 -12.18 30.87 11.62
N ALA A 25 -13.03 30.63 12.61
CA ALA A 25 -14.02 29.53 12.57
C ALA A 25 -15.19 29.81 11.59
N ARG A 26 -14.94 30.59 10.54
CA ARG A 26 -15.89 30.94 9.47
C ARG A 26 -15.14 30.89 8.15
N PHE A 27 -15.78 30.31 7.14
CA PHE A 27 -15.25 30.22 5.79
C PHE A 27 -16.34 30.61 4.80
N ARG A 28 -15.93 31.03 3.60
CA ARG A 28 -16.87 31.36 2.52
C ARG A 28 -17.30 30.08 1.82
N THR A 29 -18.59 29.97 1.55
CA THR A 29 -19.13 28.88 0.74
C THR A 29 -19.79 29.41 -0.52
N LYS A 30 -19.89 28.55 -1.54
CA LYS A 30 -20.62 28.81 -2.77
C LYS A 30 -21.16 27.50 -3.32
N ASP A 31 -22.40 27.52 -3.79
CA ASP A 31 -23.00 26.41 -4.52
C ASP A 31 -22.46 26.40 -5.95
N ILE A 32 -21.81 25.31 -6.32
CA ILE A 32 -21.08 25.18 -7.58
C ILE A 32 -21.46 23.85 -8.23
N SER A 33 -21.74 23.89 -9.54
CA SER A 33 -21.94 22.66 -10.32
C SER A 33 -20.63 21.88 -10.42
N ILE A 34 -20.67 20.58 -10.15
CA ILE A 34 -19.52 19.68 -10.23
C ILE A 34 -18.88 19.64 -11.64
N PHE A 35 -19.62 20.01 -12.68
CA PHE A 35 -19.11 20.09 -14.06
C PHE A 35 -18.26 21.33 -14.33
N LYS A 36 -18.28 22.32 -13.43
CA LYS A 36 -17.41 23.50 -13.48
C LYS A 36 -16.08 23.29 -12.75
N MET A 37 -15.90 22.14 -12.10
CA MET A 37 -14.71 21.83 -11.32
C MET A 37 -13.76 20.95 -12.11
N TYR A 38 -12.47 21.07 -11.85
CA TYR A 38 -11.44 20.23 -12.47
C TYR A 38 -10.39 19.75 -11.46
N ARG A 39 -9.75 18.63 -11.82
CA ARG A 39 -8.73 17.96 -11.02
C ARG A 39 -7.51 18.83 -10.84
N ASN A 40 -6.95 18.79 -9.64
CA ASN A 40 -5.72 19.46 -9.33
C ASN A 40 -4.52 18.56 -9.60
N LYS A 41 -3.60 19.04 -10.42
CA LYS A 41 -2.39 18.31 -10.82
C LYS A 41 -1.44 18.07 -9.66
N LEU A 42 -1.58 18.84 -8.59
CA LEU A 42 -0.81 18.71 -7.36
C LEU A 42 -1.25 17.50 -6.52
N ASN A 43 -2.47 16.99 -6.72
CA ASN A 43 -2.99 15.84 -5.99
C ASN A 43 -2.42 14.53 -6.55
N PHE A 44 -1.63 13.83 -5.72
CA PHE A 44 -0.95 12.58 -6.07
C PHE A 44 -1.60 11.32 -5.46
N TYR A 45 -2.66 11.46 -4.67
CA TYR A 45 -3.33 10.31 -4.07
C TYR A 45 -4.14 9.52 -5.09
N ASP A 46 -4.16 8.20 -4.89
CA ASP A 46 -4.98 7.30 -5.68
C ASP A 46 -6.48 7.50 -5.40
N LEU A 47 -7.25 7.45 -6.49
CA LEU A 47 -8.70 7.66 -6.54
C LEU A 47 -9.43 6.30 -6.54
N ALA A 48 -9.42 5.63 -5.39
CA ALA A 48 -10.09 4.35 -5.20
C ALA A 48 -11.49 4.50 -4.54
N ASP A 49 -12.27 3.43 -4.56
CA ASP A 49 -13.57 3.23 -3.88
C ASP A 49 -14.58 4.36 -4.14
N ILE A 50 -14.64 4.84 -5.38
CA ILE A 50 -15.55 5.94 -5.76
C ILE A 50 -17.01 5.51 -5.71
N GLU A 51 -17.31 4.27 -6.12
CA GLU A 51 -18.67 3.72 -6.12
C GLU A 51 -19.21 3.51 -4.70
N GLU A 52 -18.39 2.97 -3.80
CA GLU A 52 -18.74 2.82 -2.38
C GLU A 52 -19.01 4.18 -1.75
N LEU A 53 -18.12 5.16 -1.99
CA LEU A 53 -18.30 6.52 -1.51
C LEU A 53 -19.55 7.19 -2.11
N ALA A 54 -19.88 6.92 -3.37
CA ALA A 54 -21.11 7.39 -3.99
C ALA A 54 -22.35 6.81 -3.30
N GLY A 55 -22.33 5.51 -2.96
CA GLY A 55 -23.39 4.86 -2.18
C GLY A 55 -23.57 5.50 -0.80
N ASP A 56 -22.48 5.79 -0.09
CA ASP A 56 -22.53 6.48 1.21
C ASP A 56 -23.08 7.91 1.10
N ILE A 57 -22.67 8.65 0.07
CA ILE A 57 -23.18 10.00 -0.19
C ILE A 57 -24.66 9.97 -0.55
N LEU A 58 -25.11 8.98 -1.32
CA LEU A 58 -26.52 8.81 -1.64
C LEU A 58 -27.36 8.51 -0.38
N MET A 59 -26.82 7.68 0.51
CA MET A 59 -27.52 7.27 1.74
C MET A 59 -27.56 8.39 2.81
N TYR A 60 -26.44 9.07 3.03
CA TYR A 60 -26.28 9.99 4.17
C TYR A 60 -26.07 11.45 3.78
N GLY A 61 -25.98 11.75 2.49
CA GLY A 61 -25.60 13.06 1.99
C GLY A 61 -24.10 13.34 2.09
N LEU A 62 -23.69 14.46 1.50
CA LEU A 62 -22.31 14.92 1.52
C LEU A 62 -21.94 15.48 2.91
N LYS A 63 -21.26 14.67 3.73
CA LYS A 63 -20.87 15.05 5.11
C LYS A 63 -19.78 16.11 5.20
N GLN A 64 -18.87 16.12 4.23
CA GLN A 64 -17.76 17.06 4.17
C GLN A 64 -17.83 17.81 2.84
N ASN A 65 -17.67 19.13 2.89
CA ASN A 65 -17.73 20.00 1.71
C ASN A 65 -16.47 19.85 0.84
N LEU A 66 -16.62 20.04 -0.47
CA LEU A 66 -15.49 20.20 -1.38
C LEU A 66 -14.78 21.53 -1.10
N GLU A 67 -13.46 21.57 -1.23
CA GLU A 67 -12.67 22.80 -1.15
C GLU A 67 -12.12 23.16 -2.51
N VAL A 68 -12.38 24.38 -2.98
CA VAL A 68 -12.04 24.81 -4.35
C VAL A 68 -11.49 26.22 -4.40
N VAL A 69 -10.63 26.46 -5.39
CA VAL A 69 -10.09 27.76 -5.78
C VAL A 69 -10.71 28.18 -7.10
N PHE A 70 -11.09 29.45 -7.21
CA PHE A 70 -11.54 30.00 -8.49
C PHE A 70 -10.34 30.33 -9.37
N GLU A 71 -10.12 29.49 -10.38
CA GLU A 71 -9.01 29.61 -11.34
C GLU A 71 -9.48 29.12 -12.71
N PRO A 72 -10.20 29.96 -13.48
CA PRO A 72 -10.77 29.53 -14.74
C PRO A 72 -9.73 29.17 -15.80
N ASN A 73 -9.90 28.01 -16.42
CA ASN A 73 -9.10 27.53 -17.54
C ASN A 73 -9.98 26.72 -18.53
N GLU A 74 -9.35 26.03 -19.48
CA GLU A 74 -10.06 25.20 -20.48
C GLU A 74 -10.78 23.98 -19.88
N GLN A 75 -10.37 23.51 -18.70
CA GLN A 75 -10.94 22.34 -18.02
C GLN A 75 -12.13 22.70 -17.12
N GLY A 76 -12.21 23.95 -16.63
CA GLY A 76 -13.29 24.41 -15.76
C GLY A 76 -13.01 25.76 -15.12
N GLU A 77 -13.93 26.19 -14.26
CA GLU A 77 -13.85 27.47 -13.52
C GLU A 77 -13.16 27.31 -12.15
N TYR A 78 -13.20 26.11 -11.58
CA TYR A 78 -12.79 25.85 -10.20
C TYR A 78 -11.82 24.68 -10.09
N ARG A 79 -10.64 24.92 -9.51
CA ARG A 79 -9.67 23.87 -9.20
C ARG A 79 -9.96 23.28 -7.83
N ILE A 80 -9.93 21.96 -7.73
CA ILE A 80 -10.21 21.25 -6.47
C ILE A 80 -8.95 21.21 -5.59
N VAL A 81 -9.01 21.78 -4.39
CA VAL A 81 -7.92 21.65 -3.40
C VAL A 81 -8.13 20.40 -2.56
N ALA A 82 -9.38 20.13 -2.13
CA ALA A 82 -9.69 18.95 -1.34
C ALA A 82 -11.08 18.38 -1.69
N GLY A 83 -11.20 17.06 -1.53
CA GLY A 83 -12.45 16.33 -1.77
C GLY A 83 -12.60 15.74 -3.17
N GLU A 84 -11.50 15.47 -3.88
CA GLU A 84 -11.56 14.96 -5.25
C GLU A 84 -12.34 13.65 -5.40
N ARG A 85 -12.17 12.69 -4.48
CA ARG A 85 -12.97 11.45 -4.44
C ARG A 85 -14.47 11.75 -4.33
N ARG A 86 -14.85 12.71 -3.48
CA ARG A 86 -16.25 13.14 -3.31
C ARG A 86 -16.78 13.80 -4.59
N TRP A 87 -15.97 14.60 -5.27
CA TRP A 87 -16.34 15.18 -6.56
C TRP A 87 -16.61 14.12 -7.62
N LEU A 88 -15.76 13.09 -7.73
CA LEU A 88 -15.99 11.97 -8.65
C LEU A 88 -17.21 11.14 -8.25
N ALA A 89 -17.43 10.90 -6.96
CA ALA A 89 -18.61 10.20 -6.47
C ALA A 89 -19.90 10.96 -6.81
N LEU A 90 -19.91 12.30 -6.67
CA LEU A 90 -21.03 13.13 -7.10
C LEU A 90 -21.27 13.05 -8.61
N LYS A 91 -20.20 13.04 -9.42
CA LYS A 91 -20.33 12.85 -10.88
C LYS A 91 -20.96 11.50 -11.21
N HIS A 92 -20.48 10.43 -10.57
CA HIS A 92 -21.01 9.09 -10.73
C HIS A 92 -22.51 9.02 -10.38
N LEU A 93 -22.95 9.68 -9.29
CA LEU A 93 -24.37 9.76 -8.94
C LEU A 93 -25.20 10.50 -10.00
N VAL A 94 -24.69 11.61 -10.52
CA VAL A 94 -25.38 12.37 -11.59
C VAL A 94 -25.49 11.54 -12.87
N GLU A 95 -24.45 10.80 -13.24
CA GLU A 95 -24.44 9.87 -14.38
C GLU A 95 -25.48 8.74 -14.22
N GLN A 96 -25.70 8.27 -12.99
CA GLN A 96 -26.77 7.31 -12.66
C GLN A 96 -28.19 7.93 -12.65
N GLY A 97 -28.31 9.25 -12.84
CA GLY A 97 -29.57 9.96 -12.95
C GLY A 97 -29.99 10.74 -11.70
N TYR A 98 -29.18 10.74 -10.63
CA TYR A 98 -29.46 11.51 -9.42
C TYR A 98 -29.06 12.99 -9.60
N LYS A 99 -29.89 13.76 -10.31
CA LYS A 99 -29.59 15.15 -10.70
C LYS A 99 -29.41 16.13 -9.54
N ASP A 100 -29.99 15.84 -8.38
CA ASP A 100 -29.88 16.70 -7.19
C ASP A 100 -28.45 16.80 -6.65
N PHE A 101 -27.54 15.91 -7.06
CA PHE A 101 -26.13 15.92 -6.68
C PHE A 101 -25.23 16.74 -7.62
N GLU A 102 -25.79 17.38 -8.66
CA GLU A 102 -25.00 18.22 -9.57
C GLU A 102 -24.40 19.44 -8.87
N ILE A 103 -25.14 20.05 -7.94
CA ILE A 103 -24.72 21.27 -7.26
C ILE A 103 -24.24 20.91 -5.85
N ALA A 104 -22.98 21.25 -5.57
CA ALA A 104 -22.38 21.04 -4.26
C ALA A 104 -22.05 22.38 -3.59
N THR A 105 -22.38 22.51 -2.30
CA THR A 105 -21.95 23.65 -1.47
C THR A 105 -20.47 23.50 -1.14
N CYS A 106 -19.62 24.26 -1.82
CA CYS A 106 -18.17 24.18 -1.71
C CYS A 106 -17.61 25.28 -0.82
N LYS A 107 -16.53 24.99 -0.09
CA LYS A 107 -15.70 25.99 0.59
C LYS A 107 -14.77 26.64 -0.43
N LEU A 108 -14.78 27.96 -0.49
CA LEU A 108 -13.85 28.73 -1.31
C LEU A 108 -12.55 28.94 -0.53
N THR A 109 -11.43 28.51 -1.09
CA THR A 109 -10.09 28.73 -0.55
C THR A 109 -9.28 29.65 -1.46
N THR A 110 -8.22 30.23 -0.90
CA THR A 110 -7.25 31.07 -1.62
C THR A 110 -5.86 30.75 -1.10
N PRO A 111 -5.24 29.64 -1.56
CA PRO A 111 -3.84 29.37 -1.30
C PRO A 111 -3.00 30.56 -1.76
N GLN A 112 -1.98 30.93 -0.99
CA GLN A 112 -1.09 32.01 -1.38
C GLN A 112 -0.13 31.56 -2.49
N ASP A 113 0.27 30.30 -2.47
CA ASP A 113 1.19 29.69 -3.42
C ASP A 113 1.01 28.17 -3.52
N GLU A 114 1.74 27.55 -4.46
CA GLU A 114 1.71 26.10 -4.71
C GLU A 114 2.23 25.27 -3.54
N ASP A 115 3.16 25.78 -2.72
CA ASP A 115 3.71 25.05 -1.58
C ASP A 115 2.70 24.99 -0.43
N GLU A 116 2.04 26.11 -0.11
CA GLU A 116 0.93 26.13 0.85
C GLU A 116 -0.20 25.20 0.40
N GLU A 117 -0.51 25.20 -0.89
CA GLU A 117 -1.54 24.33 -1.43
C GLU A 117 -1.18 22.83 -1.33
N GLN A 118 0.07 22.46 -1.64
CA GLN A 118 0.57 21.10 -1.42
C GLN A 118 0.47 20.68 0.05
N VAL A 119 0.82 21.58 0.98
CA VAL A 119 0.68 21.35 2.41
C VAL A 119 -0.80 21.13 2.79
N GLU A 120 -1.72 21.94 2.26
CA GLU A 120 -3.17 21.77 2.50
C GLU A 120 -3.68 20.41 1.98
N ILE A 121 -3.28 20.01 0.78
CA ILE A 121 -3.63 18.72 0.17
C ILE A 121 -3.17 17.56 1.07
N ILE A 122 -1.93 17.63 1.57
CA ILE A 122 -1.36 16.59 2.44
C ILE A 122 -2.07 16.54 3.79
N ILE A 123 -2.27 17.69 4.45
CA ILE A 123 -2.94 17.76 5.76
C ILE A 123 -4.39 17.27 5.67
N ALA A 124 -5.10 17.57 4.59
CA ALA A 124 -6.47 17.11 4.38
C ALA A 124 -6.58 15.57 4.31
N ASN A 125 -5.50 14.88 3.97
CA ASN A 125 -5.43 13.43 3.88
C ASN A 125 -4.72 12.76 5.08
N ALA A 126 -4.30 13.54 6.10
CA ALA A 126 -3.52 13.03 7.23
C ALA A 126 -4.23 11.91 8.02
N TYR A 127 -5.56 11.92 8.10
CA TYR A 127 -6.37 10.92 8.83
C TYR A 127 -6.85 9.75 7.96
N ARG A 128 -6.50 9.71 6.67
CA ARG A 128 -6.89 8.62 5.77
C ARG A 128 -6.04 7.38 6.05
N THR A 129 -6.61 6.19 5.87
CA THR A 129 -5.81 4.97 5.67
C THR A 129 -5.08 5.09 4.34
N LYS A 130 -3.74 5.07 4.40
CA LYS A 130 -2.86 5.35 3.27
C LYS A 130 -1.97 4.15 3.00
N SER A 131 -1.65 3.95 1.73
CA SER A 131 -0.63 2.97 1.36
C SER A 131 0.74 3.43 1.86
N LEU A 132 1.69 2.51 1.95
CA LEU A 132 3.06 2.86 2.35
C LEU A 132 3.70 3.83 1.33
N LYS A 133 3.42 3.62 0.04
CA LYS A 133 3.81 4.50 -1.05
C LYS A 133 3.31 5.93 -0.83
N ASP A 134 2.04 6.10 -0.48
CA ASP A 134 1.46 7.42 -0.21
C ASP A 134 2.17 8.12 0.95
N VAL A 135 2.43 7.40 2.04
CA VAL A 135 3.09 7.93 3.24
C VAL A 135 4.53 8.37 2.94
N ILE A 136 5.26 7.61 2.12
CA ILE A 136 6.62 7.94 1.70
C ILE A 136 6.63 9.18 0.79
N GLU A 137 5.68 9.25 -0.15
CA GLU A 137 5.52 10.39 -1.07
C GLU A 137 5.09 11.67 -0.33
N GLU A 138 4.18 11.55 0.64
CA GLU A 138 3.77 12.64 1.54
C GLU A 138 4.96 13.25 2.27
N GLU A 139 5.81 12.43 2.90
CA GLU A 139 6.99 12.90 3.62
C GLU A 139 7.94 13.65 2.68
N GLN A 140 8.22 13.07 1.52
CA GLN A 140 9.14 13.65 0.54
C GLN A 140 8.63 15.01 0.02
N ARG A 141 7.36 15.09 -0.39
CA ARG A 141 6.76 16.32 -0.92
C ARG A 141 6.63 17.38 0.16
N LEU A 142 6.15 17.00 1.35
CA LEU A 142 5.99 17.92 2.47
C LEU A 142 7.35 18.49 2.87
N LYS A 143 8.38 17.66 3.00
CA LYS A 143 9.74 18.13 3.31
C LYS A 143 10.23 19.14 2.28
N ALA A 144 10.11 18.85 0.99
CA ALA A 144 10.54 19.75 -0.08
C ALA A 144 9.78 21.09 -0.06
N CYS A 145 8.46 21.07 0.15
CA CYS A 145 7.65 22.28 0.31
C CYS A 145 8.09 23.09 1.53
N LEU A 146 8.24 22.46 2.70
CA LEU A 146 8.62 23.15 3.92
C LEU A 146 10.05 23.73 3.86
N GLU A 147 10.98 23.07 3.16
CA GLU A 147 12.34 23.59 2.92
C GLU A 147 12.32 24.84 2.03
N ARG A 148 11.53 24.83 0.95
CA ARG A 148 11.33 26.02 0.10
C ARG A 148 10.68 27.16 0.88
N MET A 149 9.60 26.87 1.61
CA MET A 149 8.91 27.85 2.45
C MET A 149 9.83 28.44 3.53
N LYS A 150 10.70 27.62 4.13
CA LYS A 150 11.71 28.09 5.10
C LYS A 150 12.72 29.03 4.46
N THR A 151 13.19 28.70 3.25
CA THR A 151 14.16 29.50 2.48
C THR A 151 13.57 30.85 2.07
N ASP A 152 12.29 30.86 1.68
CA ASP A 152 11.54 32.07 1.32
C ASP A 152 11.15 32.94 2.54
N GLY A 153 11.48 32.49 3.76
CA GLY A 153 11.11 33.17 5.00
C GLY A 153 9.60 33.17 5.28
N LYS A 154 8.84 32.29 4.62
CA LYS A 154 7.40 32.12 4.84
C LYS A 154 7.17 31.51 6.22
N LYS A 155 6.07 31.90 6.86
CA LYS A 155 5.65 31.37 8.15
C LYS A 155 4.41 30.51 7.96
N ILE A 156 4.43 29.30 8.50
CA ILE A 156 3.23 28.47 8.58
C ILE A 156 2.54 28.79 9.90
N LYS A 157 1.25 29.13 9.83
CA LYS A 157 0.49 29.54 11.01
C LYS A 157 0.44 28.37 12.01
N GLY A 158 1.02 28.56 13.20
CA GLY A 158 1.10 27.54 14.26
C GLY A 158 2.38 26.69 14.27
N TYR A 159 3.27 26.84 13.27
CA TYR A 159 4.53 26.12 13.19
C TYR A 159 5.68 27.09 12.91
N ASP A 160 6.67 27.11 13.79
CA ASP A 160 7.89 27.87 13.54
C ASP A 160 8.85 27.03 12.69
N LEU A 161 9.07 27.45 11.44
CA LEU A 161 10.02 26.80 10.53
C LEU A 161 11.48 27.21 10.82
N GLN A 162 11.68 28.30 11.58
CA GLN A 162 13.00 28.84 11.92
C GLN A 162 13.55 28.24 13.21
N SER A 163 12.68 27.93 14.19
CA SER A 163 13.06 27.24 15.42
C SER A 163 12.59 25.78 15.44
N GLY A 164 13.54 24.85 15.50
CA GLY A 164 13.27 23.41 15.58
C GLY A 164 13.79 22.60 14.40
N ARG A 165 13.74 21.27 14.54
CA ARG A 165 14.07 20.33 13.46
C ARG A 165 12.87 20.21 12.54
N LEU A 166 13.08 20.37 11.22
CA LEU A 166 12.01 20.25 10.22
C LEU A 166 11.22 18.94 10.33
N ARG A 167 11.94 17.86 10.67
CA ARG A 167 11.38 16.54 10.94
C ARG A 167 10.28 16.53 12.01
N ASP A 168 10.39 17.36 13.05
CA ASP A 168 9.40 17.44 14.13
C ASP A 168 8.11 18.12 13.66
N VAL A 169 8.23 19.10 12.76
CA VAL A 169 7.08 19.77 12.11
C VAL A 169 6.35 18.77 11.21
N ILE A 170 7.09 18.04 10.38
CA ILE A 170 6.56 16.98 9.50
C ILE A 170 5.82 15.92 10.32
N ALA A 171 6.43 15.41 11.38
CA ALA A 171 5.81 14.43 12.27
C ALA A 171 4.47 14.93 12.86
N SER A 172 4.41 16.20 13.28
CA SER A 172 3.21 16.82 13.83
C SER A 172 2.10 17.02 12.78
N MET A 173 2.46 17.37 11.54
CA MET A 173 1.51 17.55 10.43
C MET A 173 0.94 16.21 9.96
N LEU A 174 1.79 15.20 9.78
CA LEU A 174 1.40 13.87 9.32
C LEU A 174 0.79 12.99 10.42
N LYS A 175 0.80 13.45 11.69
CA LYS A 175 0.34 12.69 12.87
C LYS A 175 1.08 11.38 13.08
N MET A 176 2.38 11.38 12.82
CA MET A 176 3.26 10.22 12.93
C MET A 176 4.33 10.43 14.01
N SER A 177 4.94 9.35 14.50
CA SER A 177 6.04 9.45 15.45
C SER A 177 7.30 10.02 14.79
N LYS A 178 8.11 10.74 15.57
CA LYS A 178 9.40 11.29 15.09
C LYS A 178 10.32 10.18 14.56
N THR A 179 10.29 9.02 15.22
CA THR A 179 11.05 7.82 14.82
C THR A 179 10.61 7.33 13.45
N LYS A 180 9.29 7.23 13.21
CA LYS A 180 8.76 6.76 11.93
C LYS A 180 9.13 7.72 10.78
N ILE A 181 9.07 9.04 11.00
CA ILE A 181 9.54 10.01 9.98
C ILE A 181 11.04 9.84 9.71
N ALA A 182 11.86 9.62 10.74
CA ALA A 182 13.30 9.38 10.53
C ALA A 182 13.57 8.10 9.73
N GLN A 183 12.79 7.04 9.97
CA GLN A 183 12.87 5.79 9.19
C GLN A 183 12.47 6.01 7.74
N ILE A 184 11.37 6.74 7.49
CA ILE A 184 10.92 7.08 6.14
C ILE A 184 11.98 7.90 5.41
N GLU A 185 12.57 8.89 6.08
CA GLU A 185 13.64 9.72 5.51
C GLU A 185 14.88 8.89 5.14
N SER A 186 15.26 7.91 5.97
CA SER A 186 16.34 6.96 5.66
C SER A 186 16.04 6.15 4.41
N VAL A 187 14.84 5.59 4.31
CA VAL A 187 14.38 4.84 3.14
C VAL A 187 14.38 5.73 1.89
N ASN A 188 13.86 6.96 2.00
CA ASN A 188 13.78 7.90 0.88
C ASN A 188 15.15 8.28 0.31
N ASN A 189 16.16 8.44 1.18
CA ASN A 189 17.49 8.91 0.78
C ASN A 189 18.42 7.78 0.33
N ASN A 190 18.30 6.58 0.91
CA ASN A 190 19.35 5.56 0.80
C ASN A 190 18.90 4.27 0.09
N LEU A 191 17.59 4.02 -0.06
CA LEU A 191 17.12 2.79 -0.71
C LEU A 191 17.30 2.87 -2.24
N ILE A 192 17.87 1.82 -2.84
CA ILE A 192 18.05 1.76 -4.30
C ILE A 192 16.70 1.74 -5.06
N PRO A 193 16.66 2.22 -6.31
CA PRO A 193 15.42 2.31 -7.10
C PRO A 193 14.66 0.99 -7.24
N GLU A 194 15.38 -0.13 -7.39
CA GLU A 194 14.79 -1.45 -7.57
C GLU A 194 14.02 -1.88 -6.31
N PHE A 195 14.60 -1.74 -5.13
CA PHE A 195 13.88 -2.03 -3.89
C PHE A 195 12.78 -1.01 -3.59
N ARG A 196 12.93 0.22 -4.06
CA ARG A 196 11.85 1.22 -3.96
C ARG A 196 10.65 0.83 -4.81
N GLU A 197 10.86 0.23 -5.99
CA GLU A 197 9.79 -0.33 -6.81
C GLU A 197 9.11 -1.53 -6.12
N GLU A 198 9.89 -2.44 -5.54
CA GLU A 198 9.34 -3.57 -4.76
C GLU A 198 8.54 -3.11 -3.54
N LEU A 199 8.99 -2.06 -2.86
CA LEU A 199 8.28 -1.42 -1.75
C LEU A 199 6.97 -0.79 -2.20
N ASN A 200 6.98 -0.08 -3.33
CA ASN A 200 5.79 0.56 -3.90
C ASN A 200 4.74 -0.44 -4.37
N ASN A 201 5.19 -1.64 -4.78
CA ASN A 201 4.33 -2.74 -5.20
C ASN A 201 3.89 -3.64 -4.02
N GLU A 202 4.17 -3.25 -2.78
CA GLU A 202 3.86 -3.99 -1.55
C GLU A 202 4.51 -5.39 -1.47
N ARG A 203 5.55 -5.66 -2.28
CA ARG A 203 6.32 -6.92 -2.28
C ARG A 203 7.49 -6.91 -1.30
N LEU A 204 7.86 -5.73 -0.80
CA LEU A 204 8.86 -5.52 0.26
C LEU A 204 8.19 -4.85 1.46
N THR A 205 8.43 -5.35 2.67
CA THR A 205 7.91 -4.71 3.88
C THR A 205 8.67 -3.43 4.18
N PHE A 206 8.04 -2.47 4.88
CA PHE A 206 8.75 -1.27 5.35
C PHE A 206 9.94 -1.63 6.25
N SER A 207 9.81 -2.73 6.99
CA SER A 207 10.82 -3.35 7.86
C SER A 207 12.13 -3.58 7.12
N ALA A 208 11.98 -4.42 6.10
CA ALA A 208 13.05 -4.79 5.20
C ALA A 208 13.62 -3.56 4.48
N ALA A 209 12.77 -2.68 3.95
CA ALA A 209 13.21 -1.46 3.29
C ALA A 209 14.04 -0.55 4.21
N TYR A 210 13.64 -0.38 5.48
CA TYR A 210 14.39 0.41 6.43
C TYR A 210 15.77 -0.20 6.74
N GLU A 211 15.84 -1.51 6.97
CA GLU A 211 17.11 -2.18 7.22
C GLU A 211 18.07 -2.10 6.03
N LEU A 212 17.54 -2.33 4.82
CA LEU A 212 18.27 -2.19 3.56
C LEU A 212 18.78 -0.75 3.36
N SER A 213 17.99 0.26 3.73
CA SER A 213 18.39 1.68 3.68
C SER A 213 19.57 2.02 4.59
N GLY A 214 19.88 1.16 5.57
CA GLY A 214 21.06 1.28 6.43
C GLY A 214 22.31 0.58 5.88
N MET A 215 22.25 -0.03 4.71
CA MET A 215 23.38 -0.71 4.04
C MET A 215 23.96 0.14 2.90
N SER A 216 25.19 -0.18 2.47
CA SER A 216 25.77 0.46 1.29
C SER A 216 25.00 0.06 0.01
N PRO A 217 25.03 0.88 -1.05
CA PRO A 217 24.37 0.55 -2.31
C PRO A 217 24.81 -0.79 -2.91
N GLU A 218 26.08 -1.17 -2.74
CA GLU A 218 26.63 -2.44 -3.23
C GLU A 218 26.03 -3.64 -2.47
N MET A 219 25.89 -3.52 -1.15
CA MET A 219 25.25 -4.56 -0.34
C MET A 219 23.76 -4.68 -0.65
N GLN A 220 23.09 -3.55 -0.93
CA GLN A 220 21.70 -3.58 -1.38
C GLN A 220 21.57 -4.30 -2.73
N GLN A 221 22.53 -4.14 -3.66
CA GLN A 221 22.54 -4.89 -4.91
C GLN A 221 22.77 -6.40 -4.70
N GLU A 222 23.62 -6.78 -3.75
CA GLU A 222 23.80 -8.20 -3.39
C GLU A 222 22.52 -8.78 -2.79
N ALA A 223 21.87 -8.05 -1.88
CA ALA A 223 20.57 -8.43 -1.34
C ALA A 223 19.52 -8.55 -2.45
N LEU A 224 19.51 -7.65 -3.44
CA LEU A 224 18.59 -7.70 -4.57
C LEU A 224 18.83 -8.94 -5.45
N ALA A 225 20.09 -9.36 -5.63
CA ALA A 225 20.41 -10.58 -6.37
C ALA A 225 19.82 -11.82 -5.67
N LYS A 226 19.95 -11.89 -4.34
CA LYS A 226 19.33 -12.96 -3.53
C LYS A 226 17.80 -12.89 -3.59
N TYR A 227 17.22 -11.70 -3.50
CA TYR A 227 15.77 -11.48 -3.62
C TYR A 227 15.19 -12.06 -4.91
N LYS A 228 15.88 -11.82 -6.04
CA LYS A 228 15.43 -12.30 -7.35
C LYS A 228 15.51 -13.82 -7.49
N GLU A 229 16.37 -14.47 -6.70
CA GLU A 229 16.53 -15.93 -6.70
C GLU A 229 15.55 -16.62 -5.73
N SER A 230 15.36 -16.07 -4.53
CA SER A 230 14.50 -16.66 -3.49
C SER A 230 13.04 -16.22 -3.57
N GLY A 231 12.75 -15.05 -4.12
CA GLY A 231 11.42 -14.43 -4.14
C GLY A 231 10.97 -13.85 -2.78
N GLU A 232 11.71 -14.09 -1.70
CA GLU A 232 11.45 -13.56 -0.36
C GLU A 232 12.76 -13.05 0.25
N LEU A 233 12.70 -11.92 0.96
CA LEU A 233 13.77 -11.46 1.85
C LEU A 233 13.19 -11.23 3.24
N SER A 234 13.59 -12.07 4.18
CA SER A 234 13.21 -11.92 5.59
C SER A 234 14.04 -10.85 6.29
N TYR A 235 13.46 -10.21 7.31
CA TYR A 235 14.17 -9.29 8.20
C TYR A 235 15.47 -9.90 8.77
N THR A 236 15.45 -11.18 9.12
CA THR A 236 16.60 -11.89 9.68
C THR A 236 17.75 -12.02 8.69
N GLU A 237 17.47 -12.34 7.43
CA GLU A 237 18.51 -12.44 6.39
C GLU A 237 19.17 -11.08 6.12
N ILE A 238 18.39 -10.00 6.16
CA ILE A 238 18.90 -8.63 6.00
C ILE A 238 19.82 -8.27 7.18
N LYS A 239 19.42 -8.61 8.40
CA LYS A 239 20.20 -8.35 9.61
C LYS A 239 21.53 -9.12 9.62
N ASP A 240 21.53 -10.37 9.17
CA ASP A 240 22.74 -11.19 9.05
C ASP A 240 23.70 -10.62 8.00
N MET A 241 23.18 -10.10 6.88
CA MET A 241 24.00 -9.41 5.86
C MET A 241 24.61 -8.10 6.36
N LYS A 242 24.01 -7.45 7.36
CA LYS A 242 24.54 -6.23 8.01
C LYS A 242 25.64 -6.53 9.04
N SER A 243 25.63 -7.75 9.59
CA SER A 243 26.54 -8.21 10.63
C SER A 243 27.98 -8.58 10.21
N PRO A 244 28.42 -8.63 8.94
CA PRO A 244 29.82 -8.88 8.59
C PRO A 244 30.72 -7.63 8.60
N GLN A 245 30.21 -6.42 8.89
CA GLN A 245 31.02 -5.20 8.85
C GLN A 245 30.74 -4.27 10.05
N LYS A 246 31.34 -4.57 11.20
CA LYS A 246 31.85 -3.51 12.08
C LYS A 246 33.32 -3.32 11.75
N PRO A 247 33.74 -2.19 11.15
CA PRO A 247 35.16 -1.84 11.08
C PRO A 247 35.70 -1.63 12.49
N GLU A 248 36.82 -2.28 12.79
CA GLU A 248 37.63 -2.07 13.99
C GLU A 248 38.24 -0.65 13.99
N GLN A 249 37.46 0.37 14.34
CA GLN A 249 37.99 1.67 14.73
C GLN A 249 37.11 2.29 15.82
N GLU A 250 37.37 1.88 17.05
CA GLU A 250 37.24 2.71 18.26
C GLU A 250 37.88 1.93 19.43
N GLN A 251 39.21 1.82 19.37
CA GLN A 251 40.05 1.67 20.56
C GLN A 251 40.68 3.03 20.83
N ASP A 252 40.70 3.37 22.12
CA ASP A 252 41.31 4.55 22.76
C ASP A 252 40.51 5.86 22.74
N ALA A 253 39.67 6.06 23.77
CA ALA A 253 40.05 6.95 24.87
C ALA A 253 39.03 6.88 26.03
N ALA A 254 39.57 6.54 27.19
CA ALA A 254 38.93 6.29 28.47
C ALA A 254 38.23 7.47 29.15
N GLY A 255 37.28 7.14 30.04
CA GLY A 255 36.90 7.88 31.24
C GLY A 255 35.39 8.17 31.30
N GLN A 256 34.58 7.65 32.23
CA GLN A 256 34.83 7.15 33.58
C GLN A 256 33.83 6.04 33.93
N GLN A 257 34.37 5.04 34.65
CA GLN A 257 33.67 4.01 35.39
C GLN A 257 32.90 4.63 36.58
N ASP A 258 31.83 3.98 37.01
CA ASP A 258 31.90 3.39 38.36
C ASP A 258 31.03 2.14 38.45
N THR A 259 31.72 1.08 38.84
CA THR A 259 31.27 -0.26 39.15
C THR A 259 30.87 -0.35 40.63
N VAL A 260 29.79 -1.07 40.91
CA VAL A 260 29.64 -1.89 42.13
C VAL A 260 28.85 -3.12 41.65
N SER A 261 29.50 -4.27 41.41
CA SER A 261 29.85 -5.29 42.41
C SER A 261 28.62 -5.80 43.17
N ASP A 262 28.18 -7.02 42.87
CA ASP A 262 28.05 -8.02 43.92
C ASP A 262 28.38 -9.41 43.37
N SER A 263 29.46 -9.95 43.93
CA SER A 263 29.89 -11.34 43.88
C SER A 263 29.32 -12.12 45.07
N ASP A 264 29.41 -13.44 44.95
CA ASP A 264 29.18 -14.49 45.97
C ASP A 264 27.72 -14.91 46.18
N THR A 265 27.34 -16.19 46.11
CA THR A 265 28.11 -17.36 46.58
C THR A 265 27.62 -18.67 45.92
N THR A 266 28.56 -19.40 45.30
CA THR A 266 28.80 -20.87 45.34
C THR A 266 27.71 -21.89 44.93
N GLY A 267 27.99 -22.98 44.21
CA GLY A 267 29.26 -23.62 43.82
C GLY A 267 29.01 -24.66 42.70
N GLN A 268 29.98 -24.83 41.79
CA GLN A 268 30.90 -25.99 41.69
C GLN A 268 30.18 -27.31 41.37
N GLN A 269 30.45 -28.06 40.29
CA GLN A 269 31.67 -28.37 39.53
C GLN A 269 31.25 -28.87 38.13
N SER A 270 31.88 -28.44 37.02
CA SER A 270 32.90 -29.18 36.23
C SER A 270 32.67 -30.71 36.20
N SER A 271 32.64 -31.42 35.09
CA SER A 271 33.48 -31.35 33.88
C SER A 271 33.02 -32.48 32.94
N GLU A 272 33.25 -32.25 31.64
CA GLU A 272 33.61 -33.24 30.60
C GLU A 272 33.05 -34.68 30.67
N ASN A 273 32.33 -35.07 29.62
CA ASN A 273 32.51 -36.38 28.97
C ASN A 273 31.95 -36.27 27.54
N SER A 274 32.79 -36.29 26.51
CA SER A 274 33.45 -37.47 25.94
C SER A 274 32.43 -38.41 25.29
N MET A 275 32.53 -38.49 23.96
CA MET A 275 31.76 -39.38 23.09
C MET A 275 31.90 -40.84 23.53
N ASN A 276 30.77 -41.55 23.58
CA ASN A 276 30.71 -43.00 23.35
C ASN A 276 29.36 -43.38 22.70
N PRO A 277 29.30 -44.52 21.97
CA PRO A 277 28.28 -44.81 20.96
C PRO A 277 26.94 -45.27 21.56
N PRO A 278 25.85 -45.35 20.76
CA PRO A 278 24.51 -45.59 21.27
C PRO A 278 24.33 -47.04 21.74
N GLU A 279 23.91 -47.22 23.00
CA GLU A 279 23.45 -48.51 23.52
C GLU A 279 22.02 -48.81 23.05
N GLU A 280 21.83 -50.04 22.58
CA GLU A 280 20.57 -50.60 22.09
C GLU A 280 19.50 -50.59 23.20
N LYS A 281 18.39 -49.87 22.96
CA LYS A 281 17.19 -49.96 23.80
C LYS A 281 16.59 -51.37 23.69
N LYS A 282 16.69 -52.17 24.76
CA LYS A 282 15.83 -53.36 24.93
C LYS A 282 14.43 -52.92 25.33
N ALA A 283 13.42 -53.48 24.66
CA ALA A 283 12.01 -53.27 24.97
C ALA A 283 11.68 -53.78 26.38
N GLY A 284 11.19 -52.89 27.26
CA GLY A 284 10.72 -53.31 28.59
C GLY A 284 10.46 -52.23 29.64
N ASP A 285 11.12 -51.07 29.58
CA ASP A 285 11.01 -50.05 30.66
C ASP A 285 10.34 -48.75 30.17
N ASP A 286 9.05 -48.81 29.81
CA ASP A 286 8.22 -47.66 29.41
C ASP A 286 7.25 -47.22 30.52
N TYR A 287 7.75 -47.06 31.76
CA TYR A 287 6.98 -46.33 32.77
C TYR A 287 7.84 -45.27 33.47
N GLU A 288 7.82 -44.07 32.89
CA GLU A 288 8.25 -42.86 33.57
C GLU A 288 7.13 -42.38 34.51
N THR A 289 7.48 -42.07 35.76
CA THR A 289 6.52 -41.57 36.76
C THR A 289 6.02 -40.20 36.31
N PRO A 290 4.69 -39.95 36.21
CA PRO A 290 4.19 -38.63 35.80
C PRO A 290 4.72 -37.54 36.75
N HIS A 291 5.41 -36.56 36.18
CA HIS A 291 5.86 -35.37 36.90
C HIS A 291 4.62 -34.63 37.45
N PRO A 292 4.66 -34.09 38.68
CA PRO A 292 3.54 -33.31 39.20
C PRO A 292 3.29 -32.11 38.28
N GLU A 293 2.07 -31.97 37.78
CA GLU A 293 1.65 -30.77 37.05
C GLU A 293 1.77 -29.56 38.00
N GLY A 294 2.84 -28.79 37.84
CA GLY A 294 2.97 -27.52 38.54
C GLY A 294 1.87 -26.60 38.05
N ILE A 295 0.85 -26.34 38.87
CA ILE A 295 -0.15 -25.34 38.56
C ILE A 295 0.58 -23.98 38.60
N THR A 296 0.92 -23.43 37.43
CA THR A 296 1.59 -22.14 37.33
C THR A 296 0.58 -21.02 37.44
N SER A 297 0.61 -20.30 38.56
CA SER A 297 -0.21 -19.10 38.76
C SER A 297 0.24 -17.93 37.90
N ILE A 298 -0.71 -17.17 37.33
CA ILE A 298 -0.42 -15.91 36.63
C ILE A 298 0.19 -14.86 37.59
N CYS A 299 0.06 -15.03 38.91
CA CYS A 299 0.65 -14.09 39.86
C CYS A 299 2.17 -13.99 39.70
N TYR A 300 2.87 -15.08 39.34
CA TYR A 300 4.33 -15.10 39.19
C TYR A 300 4.84 -14.15 38.10
N SER A 301 4.01 -13.88 37.09
CA SER A 301 4.31 -12.95 35.99
C SER A 301 3.73 -11.55 36.22
N CYS A 302 3.31 -11.20 37.44
CA CYS A 302 2.82 -9.87 37.77
C CYS A 302 3.96 -8.93 38.19
N THR A 303 3.93 -7.66 37.78
CA THR A 303 4.91 -6.65 38.25
C THR A 303 4.85 -6.50 39.77
N GLU A 304 3.66 -6.50 40.35
CA GLU A 304 3.41 -6.32 41.79
C GLU A 304 3.47 -7.62 42.60
N TYR A 305 4.00 -8.71 42.02
CA TYR A 305 4.04 -10.02 42.68
C TYR A 305 4.66 -9.96 44.09
N GLU A 306 5.73 -9.21 44.29
CA GLU A 306 6.46 -9.15 45.55
C GLU A 306 5.64 -8.51 46.67
N THR A 307 4.88 -7.47 46.35
CA THR A 307 4.09 -6.67 47.30
C THR A 307 2.62 -7.06 47.39
N CYS A 308 2.15 -7.96 46.51
CA CYS A 308 0.78 -8.42 46.49
C CYS A 308 0.48 -9.40 47.65
N ASN A 309 -0.43 -8.99 48.54
CA ASN A 309 -0.85 -9.76 49.72
C ASN A 309 -1.93 -10.81 49.42
N VAL A 310 -2.47 -10.86 48.20
CA VAL A 310 -3.56 -11.74 47.77
C VAL A 310 -3.15 -12.77 46.72
N LYS A 311 -1.84 -12.92 46.46
CA LYS A 311 -1.31 -13.88 45.49
C LYS A 311 -1.54 -15.33 45.91
N THR A 312 -1.91 -16.18 44.95
CA THR A 312 -2.11 -17.63 45.18
C THR A 312 -1.30 -18.44 44.19
N GLY A 313 -0.97 -19.70 44.54
CA GLY A 313 -0.23 -20.63 43.68
C GLY A 313 -1.04 -21.20 42.52
N THR A 314 -2.34 -20.89 42.41
CA THR A 314 -3.25 -21.44 41.40
C THR A 314 -4.10 -20.38 40.68
N CYS A 315 -3.72 -19.10 40.79
CA CYS A 315 -4.49 -18.01 40.17
C CYS A 315 -4.40 -18.10 38.65
N THR A 316 -5.54 -18.21 37.98
CA THR A 316 -5.66 -18.17 36.51
C THR A 316 -6.25 -16.86 35.99
N SER A 317 -6.87 -16.06 36.86
CA SER A 317 -7.39 -14.72 36.54
C SER A 317 -7.30 -13.79 37.75
N CYS A 318 -6.79 -12.58 37.55
CA CYS A 318 -6.67 -11.54 38.58
C CYS A 318 -7.01 -10.17 37.95
N ASP A 319 -7.87 -9.41 38.61
CA ASP A 319 -8.37 -8.11 38.18
C ASP A 319 -7.30 -7.01 38.26
N GLN A 320 -6.32 -7.17 39.14
CA GLN A 320 -5.19 -6.25 39.33
C GLN A 320 -3.90 -6.74 38.64
N TYR A 321 -3.99 -7.75 37.78
CA TYR A 321 -2.83 -8.33 37.13
C TYR A 321 -2.17 -7.34 36.16
N LYS A 322 -0.87 -7.08 36.38
CA LYS A 322 -0.03 -6.29 35.49
C LYS A 322 1.08 -7.18 34.93
N ASN A 323 0.98 -7.52 33.65
CA ASN A 323 1.94 -8.41 33.00
C ASN A 323 3.36 -7.82 33.05
N ARG A 324 4.27 -8.53 33.72
CA ARG A 324 5.67 -8.15 33.91
C ARG A 324 6.45 -8.13 32.61
N ALA A 325 6.22 -9.10 31.72
CA ALA A 325 6.85 -9.13 30.41
C ALA A 325 6.40 -7.91 29.59
N GLU A 326 5.09 -7.62 29.58
CA GLU A 326 4.55 -6.46 28.85
C GLU A 326 5.05 -5.12 29.41
N ALA A 327 5.06 -4.97 30.74
CA ALA A 327 5.44 -3.73 31.40
C ALA A 327 6.93 -3.38 31.29
N TYR A 328 7.79 -4.39 31.14
CA TYR A 328 9.24 -4.20 31.01
C TYR A 328 9.76 -4.35 29.57
N LYS A 329 8.87 -4.48 28.58
CA LYS A 329 9.29 -4.45 27.17
C LYS A 329 10.00 -3.14 26.86
N THR A 330 11.23 -3.24 26.36
CA THR A 330 11.93 -2.08 25.81
C THR A 330 11.19 -1.54 24.58
N ASP A 331 11.46 -0.29 24.21
CA ASP A 331 10.92 0.28 22.96
C ASP A 331 11.33 -0.56 21.73
N GLU A 332 12.53 -1.15 21.78
CA GLU A 332 13.04 -2.04 20.73
C GLU A 332 12.27 -3.36 20.65
N GLN A 333 11.92 -3.98 21.79
CA GLN A 333 11.12 -5.21 21.81
C GLN A 333 9.70 -5.00 21.31
N ARG A 334 9.05 -3.89 21.70
CA ARG A 334 7.72 -3.51 21.18
C ARG A 334 7.74 -3.29 19.66
N TYR A 335 8.77 -2.61 19.18
CA TYR A 335 8.96 -2.39 17.75
C TYR A 335 9.15 -3.71 16.98
N ASN A 336 9.96 -4.64 17.49
CA ASN A 336 10.18 -5.93 16.84
C ASN A 336 8.89 -6.76 16.76
N GLU A 337 8.10 -6.82 17.83
CA GLU A 337 6.82 -7.55 17.83
C GLU A 337 5.77 -6.93 16.88
N GLU A 338 5.69 -5.60 16.84
CA GLU A 338 4.84 -4.89 15.90
C GLU A 338 5.28 -5.19 14.47
N GLN A 339 6.59 -5.25 14.24
CA GLN A 339 7.14 -5.54 12.93
C GLN A 339 6.89 -6.99 12.49
N ASP A 340 7.04 -7.95 13.39
CA ASP A 340 6.71 -9.35 13.15
C ASP A 340 5.23 -9.56 12.83
N ALA A 341 4.34 -8.71 13.38
CA ALA A 341 2.92 -8.73 13.03
C ALA A 341 2.69 -8.23 11.59
N ILE A 342 3.33 -7.12 11.21
CA ILE A 342 3.26 -6.56 9.86
C ILE A 342 3.83 -7.52 8.83
N ASP A 343 5.00 -8.11 9.09
CA ASP A 343 5.66 -9.03 8.15
C ASP A 343 4.82 -10.31 7.94
N ARG A 344 4.15 -10.81 8.99
CA ARG A 344 3.18 -11.91 8.87
C ARG A 344 1.97 -11.53 8.03
N GLU A 345 1.45 -10.31 8.19
CA GLU A 345 0.33 -9.81 7.39
C GLU A 345 0.72 -9.65 5.92
N THR A 346 1.89 -9.07 5.63
CA THR A 346 2.39 -8.93 4.25
C THR A 346 2.62 -10.29 3.61
N LYS A 347 3.24 -11.24 4.32
CA LYS A 347 3.42 -12.61 3.81
C LYS A 347 2.08 -13.28 3.50
N LYS A 348 1.06 -13.03 4.32
CA LYS A 348 -0.31 -13.51 4.04
C LYS A 348 -0.87 -12.88 2.76
N LYS A 349 -0.74 -11.56 2.58
CA LYS A 349 -1.21 -10.86 1.37
C LYS A 349 -0.49 -11.34 0.11
N LEU A 350 0.83 -11.51 0.16
CA LEU A 350 1.61 -12.03 -0.97
C LEU A 350 1.18 -13.43 -1.36
N ARG A 351 0.88 -14.28 -0.37
CA ARG A 351 0.32 -15.60 -0.62
C ARG A 351 -1.07 -15.53 -1.25
N GLU A 352 -1.94 -14.66 -0.75
CA GLU A 352 -3.28 -14.44 -1.33
C GLU A 352 -3.18 -13.94 -2.78
N GLN A 353 -2.28 -12.99 -3.07
CA GLN A 353 -2.01 -12.51 -4.43
C GLN A 353 -1.47 -13.62 -5.34
N ALA A 354 -0.52 -14.42 -4.87
CA ALA A 354 0.02 -15.55 -5.65
C ALA A 354 -1.04 -16.63 -5.89
N GLU A 355 -1.91 -16.90 -4.92
CA GLU A 355 -3.06 -17.80 -5.07
C GLU A 355 -4.08 -17.22 -6.06
N GLU A 356 -4.34 -15.90 -6.03
CA GLU A 356 -5.21 -15.21 -6.99
C GLU A 356 -4.63 -15.21 -8.42
N GLU A 357 -3.33 -14.95 -8.60
CA GLU A 357 -2.64 -15.08 -9.89
C GLU A 357 -2.69 -16.52 -10.43
N LYS A 358 -2.58 -17.50 -9.54
CA LYS A 358 -2.70 -18.93 -9.88
C LYS A 358 -4.15 -19.32 -10.22
N MET A 359 -5.13 -18.72 -9.57
CA MET A 359 -6.55 -18.85 -9.89
C MET A 359 -6.91 -18.12 -11.20
N ASN A 360 -6.21 -17.05 -11.54
CA ASN A 360 -6.36 -16.36 -12.84
C ASN A 360 -5.66 -17.13 -13.97
N ASN A 361 -4.68 -18.00 -13.66
CA ASN A 361 -3.94 -18.81 -14.63
C ASN A 361 -4.07 -20.31 -14.31
N LEU A 362 -5.28 -20.88 -14.44
CA LEU A 362 -5.47 -22.31 -14.20
C LEU A 362 -4.65 -23.17 -15.20
N PRO A 363 -3.96 -24.22 -14.71
CA PRO A 363 -3.28 -25.21 -15.55
C PRO A 363 -4.21 -25.99 -16.50
N SER A 364 -5.52 -25.98 -16.25
CA SER A 364 -6.52 -26.62 -17.12
C SER A 364 -6.65 -25.95 -18.49
N ASP A 365 -6.20 -24.70 -18.61
CA ASP A 365 -6.44 -23.89 -19.80
C ASP A 365 -5.25 -23.92 -20.76
N THR A 366 -4.12 -24.50 -20.38
CA THR A 366 -2.87 -24.50 -21.16
C THR A 366 -2.48 -25.92 -21.54
N GLN A 367 -2.46 -26.25 -22.83
CA GLN A 367 -1.90 -27.52 -23.32
C GLN A 367 -0.36 -27.53 -23.12
N GLU A 368 0.29 -28.70 -23.03
CA GLU A 368 1.74 -28.87 -22.74
C GLU A 368 2.69 -28.05 -23.66
N ASN A 369 2.18 -27.58 -24.79
CA ASN A 369 2.81 -26.75 -25.80
C ASN A 369 2.57 -25.22 -25.63
N GLY A 370 2.00 -24.78 -24.50
CA GLY A 370 1.81 -23.36 -24.16
C GLY A 370 0.60 -22.68 -24.83
N GLN A 371 -0.27 -23.45 -25.49
CA GLN A 371 -1.46 -22.95 -26.18
C GLN A 371 -2.64 -22.87 -25.21
N LYS A 372 -3.29 -21.70 -25.11
CA LYS A 372 -4.49 -21.54 -24.28
C LYS A 372 -5.77 -21.87 -25.05
N VAL A 373 -6.69 -22.61 -24.43
CA VAL A 373 -8.01 -22.95 -25.03
C VAL A 373 -9.11 -22.06 -24.44
N HIS A 374 -9.69 -21.19 -25.27
CA HIS A 374 -10.76 -20.28 -24.88
C HIS A 374 -12.13 -20.78 -25.33
N HIS A 375 -13.02 -21.03 -24.38
CA HIS A 375 -14.39 -21.44 -24.65
C HIS A 375 -15.27 -20.21 -24.88
N ILE A 376 -15.79 -20.04 -26.10
CA ILE A 376 -16.55 -18.86 -26.51
C ILE A 376 -17.92 -19.24 -27.07
N LYS A 377 -18.92 -18.38 -26.86
CA LYS A 377 -20.28 -18.57 -27.38
C LYS A 377 -20.40 -17.92 -28.75
N LEU A 378 -20.92 -18.67 -29.72
CA LEU A 378 -21.16 -18.20 -31.08
C LEU A 378 -22.65 -18.32 -31.41
N GLY A 379 -23.25 -17.25 -31.91
CA GLY A 379 -24.65 -17.32 -32.36
C GLY A 379 -24.81 -18.26 -33.55
N ALA A 380 -25.92 -18.99 -33.61
CA ALA A 380 -26.23 -19.93 -34.70
C ALA A 380 -26.12 -19.32 -36.11
N THR A 381 -26.36 -18.01 -36.25
CA THR A 381 -26.22 -17.27 -37.51
C THR A 381 -24.80 -17.27 -38.07
N PHE A 382 -23.78 -17.31 -37.20
CA PHE A 382 -22.36 -17.25 -37.60
C PHE A 382 -21.66 -18.61 -37.51
N PHE A 383 -22.31 -19.61 -36.90
CA PHE A 383 -21.70 -20.92 -36.69
C PHE A 383 -21.39 -21.64 -38.00
N GLU A 384 -22.30 -21.60 -38.97
CA GLU A 384 -22.11 -22.24 -40.27
C GLU A 384 -21.00 -21.57 -41.09
N GLU A 385 -20.87 -20.25 -41.00
CA GLU A 385 -19.80 -19.48 -41.67
C GLU A 385 -18.41 -19.81 -41.09
N VAL A 386 -18.31 -20.00 -39.77
CA VAL A 386 -17.05 -20.41 -39.13
C VAL A 386 -16.75 -21.87 -39.41
N ALA A 387 -17.74 -22.77 -39.31
CA ALA A 387 -17.57 -24.20 -39.54
C ALA A 387 -17.24 -24.56 -40.99
N SER A 388 -17.68 -23.74 -41.96
CA SER A 388 -17.30 -23.87 -43.37
C SER A 388 -15.96 -23.22 -43.71
N GLY A 389 -15.39 -22.43 -42.79
CA GLY A 389 -14.16 -21.67 -43.00
C GLY A 389 -14.33 -20.41 -43.85
N GLU A 390 -15.56 -19.97 -44.11
CA GLU A 390 -15.85 -18.71 -44.81
C GLU A 390 -15.52 -17.49 -43.92
N LYS A 391 -15.86 -17.59 -42.63
CA LYS A 391 -15.52 -16.56 -41.62
C LYS A 391 -14.21 -16.89 -40.93
N THR A 392 -13.15 -16.18 -41.31
CA THR A 392 -11.76 -16.38 -40.83
C THR A 392 -11.30 -15.30 -39.84
N PHE A 393 -12.23 -14.59 -39.20
CA PHE A 393 -11.90 -13.56 -38.22
C PHE A 393 -12.95 -13.47 -37.13
N GLU A 394 -12.59 -12.90 -35.99
CA GLU A 394 -13.50 -12.67 -34.87
C GLU A 394 -13.19 -11.37 -34.13
N LEU A 395 -14.23 -10.58 -33.86
CA LEU A 395 -14.14 -9.34 -33.08
C LEU A 395 -14.71 -9.60 -31.68
N ARG A 396 -13.90 -9.38 -30.64
CA ARG A 396 -14.33 -9.49 -29.24
C ARG A 396 -13.60 -8.50 -28.35
N LYS A 397 -14.20 -8.20 -27.19
CA LYS A 397 -13.50 -7.56 -26.08
C LYS A 397 -12.33 -8.47 -25.68
N ASN A 398 -11.13 -7.91 -25.51
CA ASN A 398 -9.96 -8.66 -25.06
C ASN A 398 -9.91 -8.74 -23.52
N ASP A 399 -10.98 -9.25 -22.92
CA ASP A 399 -11.10 -9.46 -21.48
C ASP A 399 -10.42 -10.75 -21.00
N ARG A 400 -9.95 -11.59 -21.93
CA ARG A 400 -9.31 -12.89 -21.66
C ARG A 400 -7.84 -12.97 -22.06
N GLY A 401 -7.28 -11.86 -22.55
CA GLY A 401 -5.88 -11.79 -22.98
C GLY A 401 -5.55 -12.78 -24.09
N TYR A 402 -6.36 -12.81 -25.16
CA TYR A 402 -6.16 -13.69 -26.31
C TYR A 402 -4.78 -13.45 -26.93
N LYS A 403 -4.09 -14.52 -27.34
CA LYS A 403 -2.76 -14.47 -27.96
C LYS A 403 -2.74 -15.24 -29.29
N LYS A 404 -1.82 -14.83 -30.18
CA LYS A 404 -1.51 -15.61 -31.38
C LYS A 404 -1.05 -17.02 -30.97
N GLY A 405 -1.67 -18.04 -31.53
CA GLY A 405 -1.44 -19.44 -31.19
C GLY A 405 -2.47 -20.05 -30.25
N ASP A 406 -3.37 -19.24 -29.67
CA ASP A 406 -4.48 -19.73 -28.86
C ASP A 406 -5.53 -20.46 -29.70
N ILE A 407 -6.29 -21.34 -29.05
CA ILE A 407 -7.38 -22.09 -29.67
C ILE A 407 -8.70 -21.54 -29.15
N LEU A 408 -9.59 -21.17 -30.06
CA LEU A 408 -10.96 -20.80 -29.70
C LEU A 408 -11.87 -22.01 -29.94
N GLU A 409 -12.47 -22.52 -28.88
CA GLU A 409 -13.54 -23.50 -28.97
C GLU A 409 -14.88 -22.76 -28.94
N MET A 410 -15.52 -22.69 -30.11
CA MET A 410 -16.76 -21.95 -30.31
C MET A 410 -17.96 -22.87 -30.17
N MET A 411 -18.79 -22.64 -29.15
CA MET A 411 -20.04 -23.35 -28.92
C MET A 411 -21.21 -22.62 -29.58
N GLU A 412 -22.04 -23.34 -30.33
CA GLU A 412 -23.22 -22.78 -30.95
C GLU A 412 -24.35 -22.51 -29.93
N PHE A 413 -24.87 -21.28 -29.95
CA PHE A 413 -26.06 -20.89 -29.21
C PHE A 413 -27.20 -20.47 -30.15
N LYS A 414 -28.36 -21.10 -29.99
CA LYS A 414 -29.61 -20.78 -30.69
C LYS A 414 -30.70 -20.50 -29.66
N ASP A 415 -31.38 -19.36 -29.78
CA ASP A 415 -32.46 -18.94 -28.86
C ASP A 415 -32.04 -18.98 -27.37
N GLY A 416 -30.80 -18.60 -27.08
CA GLY A 416 -30.23 -18.59 -25.73
C GLY A 416 -29.84 -19.97 -25.17
N LYS A 417 -29.99 -21.05 -25.94
CA LYS A 417 -29.63 -22.41 -25.54
C LYS A 417 -28.42 -22.91 -26.34
N ASN A 418 -27.51 -23.61 -25.65
CA ASN A 418 -26.41 -24.32 -26.30
C ASN A 418 -26.97 -25.50 -27.09
N THR A 419 -26.61 -25.63 -28.36
CA THR A 419 -27.06 -26.76 -29.22
C THR A 419 -26.19 -28.00 -29.05
N GLY A 420 -25.02 -27.87 -28.41
CA GLY A 420 -24.02 -28.91 -28.26
C GLY A 420 -23.04 -29.01 -29.43
N ARG A 421 -23.21 -28.24 -30.51
CA ARG A 421 -22.22 -28.18 -31.59
C ARG A 421 -21.07 -27.26 -31.21
N THR A 422 -19.84 -27.72 -31.47
CA THR A 422 -18.61 -26.96 -31.26
C THR A 422 -17.78 -26.90 -32.53
N VAL A 423 -17.00 -25.84 -32.69
CA VAL A 423 -15.97 -25.73 -33.74
C VAL A 423 -14.71 -25.14 -33.13
N ARG A 424 -13.55 -25.73 -33.45
CA ARG A 424 -12.25 -25.26 -32.97
C ARG A 424 -11.51 -24.51 -34.07
N VAL A 425 -11.00 -23.33 -33.73
CA VAL A 425 -10.19 -22.52 -34.63
C VAL A 425 -8.92 -22.05 -33.93
N LEU A 426 -7.83 -21.93 -34.69
CA LEU A 426 -6.55 -21.42 -34.22
C LEU A 426 -6.45 -19.92 -34.50
N VAL A 427 -6.05 -19.12 -33.50
CA VAL A 427 -5.77 -17.70 -33.68
C VAL A 427 -4.42 -17.53 -34.37
N THR A 428 -4.43 -17.01 -35.61
CA THR A 428 -3.23 -16.84 -36.43
C THR A 428 -2.63 -15.44 -36.32
N TYR A 429 -3.44 -14.44 -35.99
CA TYR A 429 -3.04 -13.05 -35.81
C TYR A 429 -4.03 -12.31 -34.91
N ILE A 430 -3.56 -11.29 -34.19
CA ILE A 430 -4.41 -10.41 -33.38
C ILE A 430 -4.05 -8.97 -33.70
N LEU A 431 -5.08 -8.16 -33.90
CA LEU A 431 -4.99 -6.71 -34.06
C LEU A 431 -5.61 -6.04 -32.83
N GLU A 432 -4.81 -5.21 -32.16
CA GLU A 432 -5.16 -4.42 -30.98
C GLU A 432 -4.76 -2.96 -31.21
N GLU A 433 -5.37 -2.03 -30.45
CA GLU A 433 -4.99 -0.61 -30.42
C GLU A 433 -4.89 0.06 -31.81
N PHE A 434 -5.80 -0.31 -32.72
CA PHE A 434 -5.82 0.22 -34.08
C PHE A 434 -6.88 1.31 -34.25
N ALA A 435 -6.56 2.34 -35.05
CA ALA A 435 -7.49 3.42 -35.34
C ALA A 435 -8.79 2.89 -35.99
N GLY A 436 -9.92 3.03 -35.28
CA GLY A 436 -11.22 2.49 -35.69
C GLY A 436 -11.69 1.25 -34.92
N LEU A 437 -10.86 0.73 -34.02
CA LEU A 437 -11.23 -0.29 -33.03
C LEU A 437 -11.54 0.40 -31.70
N GLU A 438 -12.62 -0.02 -31.02
CA GLU A 438 -12.96 0.50 -29.70
C GLU A 438 -11.94 0.02 -28.65
N ASP A 439 -11.58 0.89 -27.70
CA ASP A 439 -10.59 0.56 -26.67
C ASP A 439 -11.00 -0.71 -25.89
N GLY A 440 -10.06 -1.64 -25.78
CA GLY A 440 -10.28 -2.95 -25.14
C GLY A 440 -10.94 -4.01 -26.02
N TYR A 441 -11.20 -3.75 -27.30
CA TYR A 441 -11.56 -4.77 -28.30
C TYR A 441 -10.34 -5.23 -29.11
N CYS A 442 -10.41 -6.46 -29.62
CA CYS A 442 -9.42 -7.07 -30.50
C CYS A 442 -10.09 -7.74 -31.70
N ILE A 443 -9.40 -7.74 -32.84
CA ILE A 443 -9.77 -8.54 -34.01
C ILE A 443 -8.78 -9.70 -34.11
N MET A 444 -9.27 -10.91 -34.05
CA MET A 444 -8.50 -12.14 -34.17
C MET A 444 -8.70 -12.73 -35.56
N ALA A 445 -7.63 -12.94 -36.32
CA ALA A 445 -7.69 -13.79 -37.50
C ALA A 445 -7.65 -15.26 -37.06
N THR A 446 -8.53 -16.08 -37.62
CA THR A 446 -8.70 -17.47 -37.22
C THR A 446 -8.56 -18.42 -38.41
N SER A 447 -8.00 -19.60 -38.17
CA SER A 447 -7.94 -20.70 -39.13
C SER A 447 -8.71 -21.88 -38.58
N LEU A 448 -9.63 -22.43 -39.38
CA LEU A 448 -10.38 -23.63 -39.02
C LEU A 448 -9.41 -24.80 -38.78
N MET A 449 -9.53 -25.43 -37.61
CA MET A 449 -8.81 -26.67 -37.32
C MET A 449 -9.66 -27.80 -37.89
N LYS A 450 -9.13 -28.54 -38.86
CA LYS A 450 -9.76 -29.78 -39.30
C LYS A 450 -9.55 -30.79 -38.19
N GLU A 451 -10.61 -31.46 -37.75
CA GLU A 451 -10.47 -32.72 -37.04
C GLU A 451 -9.81 -33.69 -38.01
N ASP A 452 -8.49 -33.88 -37.88
CA ASP A 452 -7.87 -35.07 -38.42
C ASP A 452 -8.59 -36.24 -37.76
N ALA A 453 -9.35 -36.98 -38.56
CA ALA A 453 -9.69 -38.35 -38.24
C ALA A 453 -8.39 -39.08 -37.89
N GLU A 454 -8.44 -39.87 -36.82
CA GLU A 454 -7.38 -40.75 -36.30
C GLU A 454 -6.33 -41.20 -37.33
#